data_AF-A0A2E6NAQ3-F1
#
_entry.id   AF-A0A2E6NAQ3-F1
#
_cell.length_a   1.000
_cell.length_b   1.000
_cell.length_c   1.000
_cell.angle_alpha   90.00
_cell.angle_beta   90.00
_cell.angle_gamma   90.00
#
_symmetry.space_group_name_H-M   'P 1'
#
loop_
_entity.id
_entity.type
_entity.pdbx_description
1 polymer ?
#
loop_
_entity_poly.entity_id
_entity_poly.type
_entity_poly.pdbx_seq_one_letter_code
_entity_poly.pdbx_strand_id
1 'polypeptide(L)' 'ITGCSIHWVTPELDAGPIIDQKVVRIEESDTLESLTKKIHMSEHALLPDVVTRLSKSEISTP' A
#
# COMPACT_ATOMS: atom_id res chain seq x y z
N ILE A 1 10.27 -0.52 -11.18
CA ILE A 1 9.21 -1.02 -10.26
C ILE A 1 8.63 0.15 -9.49
N THR A 2 7.36 0.10 -9.13
CA THR A 2 6.67 1.09 -8.27
C THR A 2 5.83 0.34 -7.23
N GLY A 3 4.93 1.01 -6.50
CA GLY A 3 4.06 0.36 -5.53
C GLY A 3 3.19 1.31 -4.72
N CYS A 4 2.58 0.76 -3.67
CA CYS A 4 1.85 1.50 -2.65
C CYS A 4 2.24 1.00 -1.25
N SER A 5 1.98 1.82 -0.23
CA SER A 5 2.32 1.54 1.17
C SER A 5 1.13 1.84 2.05
N ILE A 6 0.93 1.04 3.11
CA ILE A 6 0.08 1.40 4.24
C ILE A 6 1.00 1.76 5.40
N HIS A 7 0.79 2.90 6.02
CA HIS A 7 1.62 3.39 7.13
C HIS A 7 0.75 4.04 8.21
N TRP A 8 1.31 4.16 9.41
CA TRP A 8 0.68 4.93 10.48
C TRP A 8 0.73 6.43 10.17
N VAL A 9 -0.29 7.17 10.58
CA VAL A 9 -0.31 8.63 10.38
C VAL A 9 0.45 9.33 11.51
N THR A 10 1.37 10.20 11.13
CA THR A 10 2.13 11.09 12.03
C THR A 10 1.89 12.56 11.64
N PRO A 11 2.24 13.54 12.49
CA PRO A 11 2.19 14.95 12.13
C PRO A 11 3.06 15.29 10.92
N GLU A 12 4.20 14.61 10.76
CA GLU A 12 5.04 14.70 9.57
C GLU A 12 4.38 13.99 8.38
N LEU A 13 4.25 14.70 7.26
CA LEU A 13 3.62 14.20 6.02
C LEU A 13 4.31 12.94 5.51
N ASP A 14 3.52 11.89 5.29
CA ASP A 14 3.93 10.60 4.70
C ASP A 14 5.16 9.96 5.37
N ALA A 15 5.39 10.25 6.65
CA ALA A 15 6.61 9.86 7.37
C ALA A 15 6.40 8.83 8.48
N GLY A 16 5.16 8.41 8.72
CA GLY A 16 4.88 7.45 9.77
C GLY A 16 5.38 6.04 9.43
N PRO A 17 5.59 5.18 10.45
CA PRO A 17 6.13 3.84 10.22
C PRO A 17 5.25 3.02 9.28
N ILE A 18 5.90 2.36 8.32
CA ILE A 18 5.24 1.50 7.33
C ILE A 18 4.72 0.23 8.02
N ILE A 19 3.46 -0.11 7.73
CA ILE A 19 2.81 -1.36 8.17
C ILE A 19 3.05 -2.47 7.14
N ASP A 20 2.79 -2.18 5.87
CA ASP A 20 2.97 -3.11 4.75
C ASP A 20 3.12 -2.37 3.41
N GLN A 21 3.67 -3.03 2.40
CA GLN A 21 3.89 -2.46 1.06
C GLN A 21 3.64 -3.50 -0.03
N LYS A 22 3.21 -3.03 -1.20
CA LYS A 22 3.05 -3.88 -2.38
C LYS A 22 3.76 -3.31 -3.58
N VAL A 23 4.59 -4.15 -4.21
CA VAL A 23 5.32 -3.83 -5.43
C VAL A 23 4.42 -4.05 -6.65
N VAL A 24 4.46 -3.09 -7.57
CA VAL A 24 3.82 -3.13 -8.89
C VAL A 24 4.90 -3.00 -9.96
N ARG A 25 4.91 -3.94 -10.91
CA ARG A 25 5.84 -3.90 -12.04
C ARG A 25 5.33 -2.92 -13.09
N ILE A 26 6.26 -2.11 -13.60
CA ILE A 26 6.02 -1.24 -14.75
C ILE A 26 6.54 -2.01 -15.96
N GLU A 27 5.67 -2.21 -16.95
CA GLU A 27 5.97 -2.83 -18.23
C GLU A 27 6.14 -1.74 -19.30
N GLU A 28 6.89 -2.01 -20.36
CA GLU A 28 7.15 -1.04 -21.43
C GLU A 28 5.87 -0.54 -22.13
N SER A 29 4.81 -1.35 -22.11
CA SER A 29 3.52 -1.03 -22.71
C SER A 29 2.58 -0.24 -21.79
N ASP A 30 2.96 0.04 -20.54
CA ASP A 30 2.08 0.76 -19.63
C ASP A 30 1.92 2.23 -20.06
N THR A 31 0.68 2.66 -20.12
CA THR A 31 0.33 4.08 -20.02
C THR A 31 0.17 4.49 -18.57
N LEU A 32 0.21 5.79 -18.28
CA LEU A 32 -0.07 6.32 -16.94
C LEU A 32 -1.41 5.80 -16.41
N GLU A 33 -2.46 5.78 -17.24
CA GLU A 33 -3.78 5.27 -16.86
C GLU A 33 -3.73 3.79 -16.47
N SER A 34 -3.08 2.95 -17.28
CA SER A 34 -2.97 1.51 -16.99
C SER A 34 -2.13 1.25 -15.72
N LEU A 35 -1.08 2.03 -15.50
CA LEU A 35 -0.24 1.93 -14.31
C LEU A 35 -1.01 2.34 -13.06
N THR A 36 -1.74 3.46 -13.12
CA THR A 36 -2.61 3.92 -12.03
C THR A 36 -3.63 2.85 -11.66
N LYS A 37 -4.27 2.22 -12.65
CA LYS A 37 -5.20 1.11 -12.40
C LYS A 37 -4.52 -0.08 -11.69
N LYS A 38 -3.28 -0.44 -12.06
CA LYS A 38 -2.52 -1.51 -11.39
C LYS A 38 -2.16 -1.15 -9.95
N ILE A 39 -1.82 0.11 -9.68
CA ILE A 39 -1.57 0.61 -8.33
C ILE A 39 -2.86 0.52 -7.49
N HIS A 40 -3.98 1.02 -7.99
CA HIS A 40 -5.26 0.93 -7.29
C HIS A 40 -5.71 -0.52 -7.03
N MET A 41 -5.50 -1.43 -7.98
CA MET A 41 -5.74 -2.87 -7.75
C MET A 41 -4.88 -3.43 -6.61
N SER A 42 -3.65 -2.94 -6.45
CA SER A 42 -2.76 -3.33 -5.37
C SER A 42 -3.20 -2.74 -4.03
N GLU A 43 -3.66 -1.48 -4.00
CA GLU A 43 -4.25 -0.82 -2.83
C GLU A 43 -5.52 -1.53 -2.35
N HIS A 44 -6.43 -1.87 -3.27
CA HIS A 44 -7.67 -2.60 -2.97
C HIS A 44 -7.43 -3.99 -2.38
N ALA A 45 -6.24 -4.58 -2.59
CA ALA A 45 -5.84 -5.82 -1.94
C ALA A 45 -5.12 -5.56 -0.61
N LEU A 46 -4.18 -4.61 -0.58
CA LEU A 46 -3.28 -4.37 0.54
C LEU A 46 -4.01 -3.76 1.75
N LEU A 47 -4.86 -2.75 1.54
CA LEU A 47 -5.52 -2.06 2.65
C LEU A 47 -6.49 -2.99 3.41
N PRO A 48 -7.40 -3.76 2.77
CA PRO A 48 -8.27 -4.67 3.49
C PRO A 48 -7.54 -5.80 4.22
N ASP A 49 -6.41 -6.28 3.68
CA ASP A 49 -5.56 -7.28 4.36
C ASP A 49 -4.99 -6.71 5.67
N VAL A 50 -4.38 -5.52 5.61
CA VAL A 50 -3.85 -4.83 6.79
C VAL A 50 -4.93 -4.58 7.84
N VAL A 51 -6.11 -4.11 7.42
CA VAL A 51 -7.25 -3.90 8.33
C VAL A 51 -7.70 -5.22 8.98
N THR A 52 -7.73 -6.32 8.21
CA THR A 52 -8.08 -7.65 8.74
C THR A 52 -7.08 -8.10 9.79
N ARG A 53 -5.77 -8.00 9.50
CA ARG A 53 -4.70 -8.36 10.44
C ARG A 53 -4.72 -7.49 11.70
N LEU A 54 -5.00 -6.19 11.57
CA LEU A 54 -5.21 -5.29 12.70
C LEU A 54 -6.41 -5.71 13.57
N SER A 55 -7.54 -6.05 12.97
CA SER A 55 -8.73 -6.51 13.70
C SER A 55 -8.51 -7.81 14.48
N LYS A 56 -7.55 -8.62 14.04
CA LYS A 56 -7.13 -9.86 14.70
C LYS A 56 -5.99 -9.65 15.70
N SER A 57 -5.54 -8.41 15.89
CA SER A 57 -4.38 -8.06 16.73
C SER A 57 -3.07 -8.73 16.29
N GLU A 58 -2.91 -9.02 14.99
CA GLU A 58 -1.70 -9.62 14.41
C GLU A 58 -0.62 -8.57 14.09
N ILE A 59 -0.97 -7.29 14.13
CA ILE A 59 -0.07 -6.15 13.92
C ILE A 59 -0.05 -5.35 15.21
N SER A 60 1.14 -5.14 15.77
CA SER A 60 1.33 -4.25 16.92
C SER A 60 1.16 -2.80 16.48
N THR A 61 0.46 -2.00 17.28
CA THR A 61 0.52 -0.55 17.16
C THR A 61 1.90 -0.05 17.61
N PRO A 62 2.41 1.06 17.03
CA PRO A 62 3.62 1.72 17.48
C PRO A 62 3.50 2.27 18.91
#